data_AF-A0A933PBY2-F1
#
_entry.id   AF-A0A933PBY2-F1
#
_cell.length_a   1.000
_cell.length_b   1.000
_cell.length_c   1.000
_cell.angle_alpha   90.00
_cell.angle_beta   90.00
_cell.angle_gamma   90.00
#
_symmetry.space_group_name_H-M   'P 1'
#
loop_
_entity.id
_entity.type
_entity.pdbx_description
1 polymer ?
#
loop_
_entity_poly.entity_id
_entity_poly.type
_entity_poly.pdbx_seq_one_letter_code
_entity_poly.pdbx_strand_id
1 'polypeptide(L)'
;MGHVDVNAVSFTLPDGRPLLDEVTFRVGDGTTTALIGPNGTGKTTLLRIVAGDLDAHGGAVGRSGGLGVMRQFVGSVRDSSTVRDLLVSVAPPRVREAAQALDAAELAMMESDDEPTQMRYAQTLSDWADAGGYEIETLWDVVTTAALGVPFEKAQWREVRTLSGGEQKRVVLEALLRGPDEVLLLDEPDNYLDVPGKRWLEEQLAATPKTVLLVSHDRELLSRAADRIVTLEPGAVGATAWVHGGGFATYHDARADRNSRLEELRRRWDEEHVKIKTLVQTLKVKAKYNDGMSSRYQAALTRLAKFEEAGPPQETPLEQKVTMRLRGGRTGKRAVVCEGLELSGLMKPFDLEVWFGERVGVLGSNGSGKSHFLRLLAAGGSD
;
A
#
# COMPACT_ATOMS: atom_id res chain seq x y z
N MET A 1 -23.32 -2.48 1.79
CA MET A 1 -22.26 -1.50 1.45
C MET A 1 -21.49 -1.21 2.71
N GLY A 2 -20.17 -1.39 2.66
CA GLY A 2 -19.29 -1.20 3.81
C GLY A 2 -18.44 0.06 3.68
N HIS A 3 -17.95 0.59 4.79
CA HIS A 3 -17.03 1.72 4.84
C HIS A 3 -15.94 1.51 5.88
N VAL A 4 -14.91 2.36 5.80
CA VAL A 4 -13.85 2.48 6.80
C VAL A 4 -13.80 3.92 7.29
N ASP A 5 -13.84 4.09 8.61
CA ASP A 5 -13.66 5.37 9.29
C ASP A 5 -12.40 5.29 10.16
N VAL A 6 -11.40 6.10 9.83
CA VAL A 6 -10.17 6.26 10.63
C VAL A 6 -10.29 7.58 11.37
N ASN A 7 -10.31 7.54 12.71
CA ASN A 7 -10.54 8.70 13.56
C ASN A 7 -9.37 8.93 14.51
N ALA A 8 -8.62 10.01 14.30
CA ALA A 8 -7.50 10.45 15.14
C ALA A 8 -6.50 9.33 15.48
N VAL A 9 -6.20 8.45 14.51
CA VAL A 9 -5.32 7.30 14.75
C VAL A 9 -3.87 7.75 14.92
N SER A 10 -3.30 7.38 16.07
CA SER A 10 -1.89 7.61 16.39
C SER A 10 -1.16 6.30 16.65
N PHE A 11 0.08 6.21 16.21
CA PHE A 11 0.90 5.02 16.37
C PHE A 11 2.38 5.38 16.51
N THR A 12 3.06 4.67 17.42
CA THR A 12 4.47 4.89 17.76
C THR A 12 5.22 3.58 17.55
N LEU A 13 6.39 3.65 16.90
CA LEU A 13 7.24 2.48 16.72
C LEU A 13 7.78 1.97 18.06
N PRO A 14 8.20 0.69 18.16
CA PRO A 14 8.77 0.13 19.39
C PRO A 14 10.04 0.86 19.89
N ASP A 15 10.74 1.57 19.00
CA ASP A 15 11.91 2.40 19.34
C ASP A 15 11.55 3.79 19.88
N GLY A 16 10.26 4.07 20.09
CA GLY A 16 9.74 5.31 20.61
C GLY A 16 9.53 6.41 19.57
N ARG A 17 9.88 6.19 18.29
CA ARG A 17 9.64 7.17 17.24
C ARG A 17 8.15 7.22 16.85
N PRO A 18 7.50 8.40 16.85
CA PRO A 18 6.12 8.49 16.38
C PRO A 18 6.06 8.24 14.88
N LEU A 19 5.09 7.42 14.44
CA LEU A 19 4.90 7.05 13.04
C LEU A 19 3.65 7.72 12.45
N LEU A 20 2.54 7.69 13.19
CA LEU A 20 1.26 8.28 12.79
C LEU A 20 0.79 9.23 13.89
N ASP A 21 0.25 10.38 13.49
CA ASP A 21 -0.24 11.41 14.41
C ASP A 21 -1.64 11.88 13.98
N GLU A 22 -2.64 11.60 14.81
CA GLU A 22 -4.05 11.99 14.67
C GLU A 22 -4.63 11.78 13.25
N VAL A 23 -4.24 10.69 12.59
CA VAL A 23 -4.66 10.38 11.22
C VAL A 23 -6.17 10.21 11.16
N THR A 24 -6.83 11.04 10.34
CA THR A 24 -8.28 11.05 10.20
C THR A 24 -8.70 11.08 8.73
N PHE A 25 -9.48 10.08 8.29
CA PHE A 25 -10.13 10.07 6.98
C PHE A 25 -11.23 8.99 6.93
N ARG A 26 -12.12 9.13 5.95
CA ARG A 26 -13.18 8.16 5.66
C ARG A 26 -13.04 7.62 4.25
N VAL A 27 -13.17 6.30 4.11
CA VAL A 27 -13.34 5.60 2.83
C VAL A 27 -14.84 5.33 2.68
N GLY A 28 -15.48 6.08 1.79
CA GLY A 28 -16.94 6.06 1.62
C GLY A 28 -17.45 4.85 0.84
N ASP A 29 -18.72 4.53 1.03
CA ASP A 29 -19.40 3.40 0.39
C ASP A 29 -19.25 3.44 -1.15
N GLY A 30 -18.73 2.35 -1.73
CA GLY A 30 -18.58 2.18 -3.19
C GLY A 30 -17.58 3.12 -3.84
N THR A 31 -16.67 3.73 -3.06
CA THR A 31 -15.62 4.60 -3.58
C THR A 31 -14.25 3.95 -3.46
N THR A 32 -13.38 4.25 -4.42
CA THR A 32 -11.97 3.88 -4.36
C THR A 32 -11.17 5.07 -3.84
N THR A 33 -10.67 4.95 -2.61
CA THR A 33 -9.77 5.93 -1.99
C THR A 33 -8.34 5.42 -2.07
N ALA A 34 -7.45 6.19 -2.70
CA ALA A 34 -6.04 5.86 -2.71
C ALA A 34 -5.31 6.44 -1.50
N LEU A 35 -4.46 5.65 -0.87
CA LEU A 35 -3.53 6.06 0.18
C LEU A 35 -2.11 6.17 -0.39
N ILE A 36 -1.60 7.39 -0.49
CA ILE A 36 -0.27 7.67 -1.01
C ILE A 36 0.62 8.34 0.04
N GLY A 37 1.92 8.27 -0.17
CA GLY A 37 2.90 8.90 0.72
C GLY A 37 4.29 8.31 0.48
N PRO A 38 5.36 8.99 0.92
CA PRO A 38 6.71 8.47 0.84
C PRO A 38 6.88 7.08 1.47
N ASN A 39 7.97 6.40 1.15
CA ASN A 39 8.29 5.13 1.81
C ASN A 39 8.66 5.38 3.27
N GLY A 40 8.16 4.51 4.16
CA GLY A 40 8.38 4.64 5.61
C GLY A 40 7.42 5.58 6.34
N THR A 41 6.41 6.17 5.69
CA THR A 41 5.40 7.01 6.37
C THR A 41 4.31 6.23 7.10
N GLY A 42 4.38 4.90 7.10
CA GLY A 42 3.44 4.05 7.83
C GLY A 42 2.20 3.62 7.04
N LYS A 43 2.18 3.70 5.71
CA LYS A 43 1.06 3.20 4.87
C LYS A 43 0.64 1.77 5.21
N THR A 44 1.59 0.82 5.14
CA THR A 44 1.33 -0.58 5.49
C THR A 44 0.98 -0.76 6.97
N THR A 45 1.56 0.03 7.88
CA THR A 45 1.19 0.01 9.30
C THR A 45 -0.26 0.44 9.49
N LEU A 46 -0.68 1.53 8.84
CA LEU A 46 -2.05 2.01 8.87
C LEU A 46 -3.00 0.96 8.29
N LEU A 47 -2.67 0.32 7.17
CA LEU A 47 -3.46 -0.79 6.61
C LEU A 47 -3.60 -1.95 7.60
N ARG A 48 -2.55 -2.30 8.34
CA ARG A 48 -2.61 -3.33 9.40
C ARG A 48 -3.53 -2.92 10.55
N ILE A 49 -3.50 -1.66 10.96
CA ILE A 49 -4.43 -1.12 11.95
C ILE A 49 -5.88 -1.18 11.43
N VAL A 50 -6.08 -0.78 10.17
CA VAL A 50 -7.38 -0.89 9.49
C VAL A 50 -7.80 -2.34 9.26
N ALA A 51 -6.88 -3.29 9.14
CA ALA A 51 -7.19 -4.71 9.06
C ALA A 51 -7.53 -5.31 10.45
N GLY A 52 -7.10 -4.68 11.53
CA GLY A 52 -7.19 -5.24 12.89
C GLY A 52 -6.02 -6.18 13.24
N ASP A 53 -4.97 -6.18 12.43
CA ASP A 53 -3.73 -6.92 12.68
C ASP A 53 -2.83 -6.22 13.72
N LEU A 54 -3.16 -4.97 14.07
CA LEU A 54 -2.37 -4.12 14.97
C LEU A 54 -3.29 -3.11 15.66
N ASP A 55 -3.10 -2.92 16.97
CA ASP A 55 -3.84 -1.92 17.72
C ASP A 55 -3.21 -0.53 17.57
N ALA A 56 -4.06 0.49 17.44
CA ALA A 56 -3.62 1.88 17.50
C ALA A 56 -3.30 2.27 18.96
N HIS A 57 -2.32 3.16 19.16
CA HIS A 57 -2.03 3.71 20.50
C HIS A 57 -2.96 4.86 20.87
N GLY A 58 -3.60 5.49 19.88
CA GLY A 58 -4.61 6.52 20.06
C GLY A 58 -5.60 6.52 18.90
N GLY A 59 -6.78 7.10 19.13
CA GLY A 59 -7.87 7.11 18.15
C GLY A 59 -8.62 5.79 18.03
N ALA A 60 -9.41 5.65 16.96
CA ALA A 60 -10.19 4.45 16.69
C ALA A 60 -10.39 4.23 15.18
N VAL A 61 -10.56 2.96 14.79
CA VAL A 61 -10.97 2.58 13.44
C VAL A 61 -12.35 1.92 13.49
N GLY A 62 -13.32 2.53 12.81
CA GLY A 62 -14.65 1.97 12.57
C GLY A 62 -14.71 1.29 11.20
N ARG A 63 -15.39 0.14 11.14
CA ARG A 63 -15.57 -0.64 9.91
C ARG A 63 -16.97 -1.21 9.85
N SER A 64 -17.51 -1.31 8.63
CA SER A 64 -18.77 -2.01 8.37
C SER A 64 -18.64 -2.88 7.12
N GLY A 65 -19.39 -3.99 7.08
CA GLY A 65 -19.29 -5.00 6.03
C GLY A 65 -18.11 -5.96 6.21
N GLY A 66 -18.03 -6.96 5.33
CA GLY A 66 -16.90 -7.86 5.20
C GLY A 66 -15.65 -7.14 4.66
N LEU A 67 -14.48 -7.63 5.08
CA LEU A 67 -13.18 -7.01 4.81
C LEU A 67 -12.25 -7.98 4.11
N GLY A 68 -12.03 -7.74 2.82
CA GLY A 68 -11.01 -8.42 2.03
C GLY A 68 -9.68 -7.69 2.11
N VAL A 69 -8.59 -8.40 2.40
CA VAL A 69 -7.26 -7.78 2.56
C VAL A 69 -6.24 -8.46 1.65
N MET A 70 -5.63 -7.68 0.77
CA MET A 70 -4.42 -8.05 0.03
C MET A 70 -3.23 -7.35 0.65
N ARG A 71 -2.31 -8.14 1.23
CA ARG A 71 -1.04 -7.63 1.77
C ARG A 71 0.00 -7.49 0.65
N GLN A 72 1.01 -6.64 0.88
CA GLN A 72 2.07 -6.35 -0.09
C GLN A 72 2.75 -7.62 -0.64
N PHE A 73 2.98 -8.59 0.25
CA PHE A 73 3.55 -9.87 -0.11
C PHE A 73 2.48 -10.95 -0.10
N VAL A 74 2.19 -11.44 -1.29
CA VAL A 74 1.33 -12.59 -1.55
C VAL A 74 2.24 -13.78 -1.81
N GLY A 75 2.09 -14.89 -1.06
CA GLY A 75 2.82 -16.13 -1.33
C GLY A 75 4.35 -16.06 -1.12
N SER A 76 4.86 -15.07 -0.39
CA SER A 76 6.31 -14.87 -0.22
C SER A 76 6.95 -15.69 0.90
N VAL A 77 6.18 -16.54 1.57
CA VAL A 77 6.76 -17.46 2.55
C VAL A 77 7.40 -18.59 1.75
N ARG A 78 8.64 -18.97 2.11
CA ARG A 78 9.30 -20.17 1.58
C ARG A 78 8.64 -21.41 2.19
N ASP A 79 7.33 -21.53 2.08
CA ASP A 79 6.56 -22.67 2.52
C ASP A 79 6.06 -23.47 1.31
N SER A 80 5.61 -24.68 1.59
CA SER A 80 4.95 -25.57 0.64
C SER A 80 3.47 -25.22 0.48
N SER A 81 3.10 -23.94 0.63
CA SER A 81 1.70 -23.52 0.51
C SER A 81 1.17 -23.77 -0.89
N THR A 82 -0.09 -24.17 -0.94
CA THR A 82 -0.82 -24.51 -2.16
C THR A 82 -1.71 -23.35 -2.62
N VAL A 83 -2.21 -23.42 -3.85
CA VAL A 83 -3.18 -22.43 -4.35
C VAL A 83 -4.43 -22.39 -3.47
N ARG A 84 -4.88 -23.54 -2.93
CA ARG A 84 -5.98 -23.60 -1.96
C ARG A 84 -5.66 -22.79 -0.71
N ASP A 85 -4.49 -23.00 -0.12
CA ASP A 85 -4.08 -22.27 1.09
C ASP A 85 -4.06 -20.76 0.86
N LEU A 86 -3.59 -20.35 -0.33
CA LEU A 86 -3.59 -18.95 -0.72
C LEU A 86 -5.01 -18.38 -0.80
N LEU A 87 -5.94 -19.09 -1.43
CA LEU A 87 -7.34 -18.68 -1.56
C LEU A 87 -8.07 -18.66 -0.20
N VAL A 88 -7.83 -19.66 0.65
CA VAL A 88 -8.32 -19.70 2.04
C VAL A 88 -7.80 -18.51 2.85
N SER A 89 -6.53 -18.12 2.65
CA SER A 89 -5.91 -17.00 3.38
C SER A 89 -6.53 -15.63 3.10
N VAL A 90 -7.25 -15.49 1.99
CA VAL A 90 -7.97 -14.27 1.59
C VAL A 90 -9.48 -14.42 1.65
N ALA A 91 -9.98 -15.61 2.02
CA ALA A 91 -11.39 -15.88 2.20
C ALA A 91 -11.94 -15.19 3.48
N PRO A 92 -13.27 -15.00 3.56
CA PRO A 92 -13.92 -14.47 4.76
C PRO A 92 -13.56 -15.26 6.02
N PRO A 93 -13.51 -14.63 7.21
CA PRO A 93 -13.08 -15.29 8.44
C PRO A 93 -13.82 -16.61 8.74
N ARG A 94 -15.15 -16.63 8.54
CA ARG A 94 -15.97 -17.84 8.77
C ARG A 94 -15.56 -19.02 7.90
N VAL A 95 -15.28 -18.76 6.61
CA VAL A 95 -14.81 -19.79 5.66
C VAL A 95 -13.42 -20.24 6.06
N ARG A 96 -12.54 -19.31 6.42
CA ARG A 96 -11.16 -19.63 6.80
C ARG A 96 -11.10 -20.52 8.04
N GLU A 97 -11.88 -20.19 9.06
CA GLU A 97 -11.98 -20.99 10.29
C GLU A 97 -12.52 -22.38 10.00
N ALA A 98 -13.59 -22.49 9.18
CA ALA A 98 -14.16 -23.77 8.80
C ALA A 98 -13.18 -24.63 7.96
N ALA A 99 -12.46 -24.04 7.02
CA ALA A 99 -11.43 -24.73 6.23
C ALA A 99 -10.30 -25.27 7.11
N GLN A 100 -9.80 -24.45 8.04
CA GLN A 100 -8.74 -24.88 8.98
C GLN A 100 -9.21 -25.98 9.92
N ALA A 101 -10.45 -25.90 10.41
CA ALA A 101 -11.04 -26.94 11.26
C ALA A 101 -11.21 -28.26 10.50
N LEU A 102 -11.66 -28.19 9.24
CA LEU A 102 -11.80 -29.35 8.36
C LEU A 102 -10.43 -30.00 8.07
N ASP A 103 -9.43 -29.21 7.69
CA ASP A 103 -8.07 -29.71 7.42
C ASP A 103 -7.46 -30.41 8.65
N ALA A 104 -7.68 -29.85 9.84
CA ALA A 104 -7.23 -30.45 11.10
C ALA A 104 -7.96 -31.77 11.43
N ALA A 105 -9.27 -31.83 11.15
CA ALA A 105 -10.06 -33.04 11.34
C ALA A 105 -9.69 -34.14 10.33
N GLU A 106 -9.40 -33.79 9.07
CA GLU A 106 -8.91 -34.71 8.05
C GLU A 106 -7.56 -35.31 8.43
N LEU A 107 -6.62 -34.50 8.93
CA LEU A 107 -5.34 -34.99 9.40
C LEU A 107 -5.51 -35.98 10.57
N ALA A 108 -6.37 -35.65 11.54
CA ALA A 108 -6.66 -36.53 12.67
C ALA A 108 -7.28 -37.87 12.24
N MET A 109 -8.16 -37.85 11.22
CA MET A 109 -8.76 -39.05 10.62
C MET A 109 -7.73 -39.97 9.94
N MET A 110 -6.57 -39.45 9.51
CA MET A 110 -5.49 -40.28 8.96
C MET A 110 -4.70 -41.02 10.05
N GLU A 111 -4.70 -40.50 11.29
CA GLU A 111 -3.91 -41.04 12.40
C GLU A 111 -4.72 -41.94 13.34
N SER A 112 -6.04 -41.71 13.44
CA SER A 112 -6.92 -42.41 14.40
C SER A 112 -8.27 -42.78 13.78
N ASP A 113 -8.70 -44.02 14.01
CA ASP A 113 -9.99 -44.56 13.53
C ASP A 113 -10.96 -44.80 14.71
N ASP A 114 -11.25 -43.74 15.47
CA ASP A 114 -12.17 -43.76 16.61
C ASP A 114 -13.44 -42.93 16.35
N GLU A 115 -14.57 -43.36 16.93
CA GLU A 115 -15.88 -42.71 16.79
C GLU A 115 -15.83 -41.20 17.11
N PRO A 116 -15.18 -40.71 18.20
CA PRO A 116 -15.03 -39.28 18.43
C PRO A 116 -14.34 -38.52 17.29
N THR A 117 -13.29 -39.08 16.68
CA THR A 117 -12.60 -38.45 15.54
C THR A 117 -13.49 -38.40 14.30
N GLN A 118 -14.19 -39.49 13.98
CA GLN A 118 -15.15 -39.55 12.87
C GLN A 118 -16.30 -38.54 13.05
N MET A 119 -16.84 -38.44 14.26
CA MET A 119 -17.90 -37.48 14.59
C MET A 119 -17.42 -36.02 14.47
N ARG A 120 -16.19 -35.72 14.88
CA ARG A 120 -15.58 -34.38 14.67
C ARG A 120 -15.46 -34.06 13.19
N TYR A 121 -14.96 -34.99 12.37
CA TYR A 121 -14.84 -34.79 10.93
C TYR A 121 -16.20 -34.52 10.26
N ALA A 122 -17.23 -35.30 10.60
CA ALA A 122 -18.59 -35.10 10.11
C ALA A 122 -19.16 -33.72 10.51
N GLN A 123 -18.88 -33.26 11.74
CA GLN A 123 -19.26 -31.92 12.17
C GLN A 123 -18.54 -30.85 11.36
N THR A 124 -17.22 -30.95 11.16
CA THR A 124 -16.47 -29.96 10.38
C THR A 124 -16.89 -29.89 8.91
N LEU A 125 -17.32 -31.01 8.32
CA LEU A 125 -17.91 -31.02 6.98
C LEU A 125 -19.23 -30.25 6.93
N SER A 126 -20.06 -30.39 7.97
CA SER A 126 -21.31 -29.64 8.10
C SER A 126 -21.03 -28.15 8.30
N ASP A 127 -20.07 -27.81 9.17
CA ASP A 127 -19.66 -26.43 9.43
C ASP A 127 -19.07 -25.78 8.17
N TRP A 128 -18.34 -26.53 7.34
CA TRP A 128 -17.84 -26.07 6.04
C TRP A 128 -18.98 -25.70 5.09
N ALA A 129 -20.00 -26.56 4.99
CA ALA A 129 -21.19 -26.28 4.20
C ALA A 129 -21.93 -25.02 4.70
N ASP A 130 -22.15 -24.94 6.02
CA ASP A 130 -22.84 -23.80 6.66
C ASP A 130 -22.07 -22.48 6.55
N ALA A 131 -20.74 -22.54 6.47
CA ALA A 131 -19.89 -21.38 6.24
C ALA A 131 -19.91 -20.87 4.79
N GLY A 132 -20.55 -21.59 3.86
CA GLY A 132 -20.57 -21.28 2.43
C GLY A 132 -19.39 -21.88 1.65
N GLY A 133 -18.87 -23.00 2.12
CA GLY A 133 -17.70 -23.67 1.56
C GLY A 133 -17.85 -24.09 0.10
N TYR A 134 -19.02 -24.63 -0.26
CA TYR A 134 -19.28 -25.05 -1.64
C TYR A 134 -19.45 -23.86 -2.58
N GLU A 135 -20.11 -22.79 -2.12
CA GLU A 135 -20.25 -21.55 -2.86
C GLU A 135 -18.88 -20.92 -3.14
N ILE A 136 -17.99 -20.91 -2.13
CA ILE A 136 -16.65 -20.33 -2.33
C ILE A 136 -15.76 -21.21 -3.22
N GLU A 137 -15.92 -22.55 -3.21
CA GLU A 137 -15.22 -23.42 -4.15
C GLU A 137 -15.65 -23.15 -5.60
N THR A 138 -16.94 -22.91 -5.86
CA THR A 138 -17.39 -22.50 -7.21
C THR A 138 -16.79 -21.16 -7.62
N LEU A 139 -16.64 -20.22 -6.68
CA LEU A 139 -15.95 -18.97 -6.92
C LEU A 139 -14.46 -19.22 -7.25
N TRP A 140 -13.80 -20.10 -6.51
CA TRP A 140 -12.40 -20.45 -6.73
C TRP A 140 -12.15 -21.11 -8.08
N ASP A 141 -13.11 -21.87 -8.61
CA ASP A 141 -13.04 -22.41 -9.97
C ASP A 141 -13.02 -21.31 -11.03
N VAL A 142 -13.89 -20.29 -10.89
CA VAL A 142 -13.90 -19.11 -11.76
C VAL A 142 -12.59 -18.34 -11.63
N VAL A 143 -12.11 -18.13 -10.41
CA VAL A 143 -10.86 -17.39 -10.10
C VAL A 143 -9.66 -18.07 -10.74
N THR A 144 -9.49 -19.37 -10.52
CA THR A 144 -8.34 -20.13 -11.04
C THR A 144 -8.40 -20.28 -12.55
N THR A 145 -9.59 -20.44 -13.13
CA THR A 145 -9.76 -20.44 -14.58
C THR A 145 -9.39 -19.09 -15.20
N ALA A 146 -9.82 -17.98 -14.60
CA ALA A 146 -9.52 -16.63 -15.09
C ALA A 146 -8.04 -16.24 -14.92
N ALA A 147 -7.43 -16.61 -13.79
CA ALA A 147 -6.07 -16.20 -13.44
C ALA A 147 -4.99 -17.15 -13.99
N LEU A 148 -5.25 -18.46 -14.01
CA LEU A 148 -4.28 -19.51 -14.33
C LEU A 148 -4.65 -20.32 -15.58
N GLY A 149 -5.85 -20.16 -16.12
CA GLY A 149 -6.34 -20.92 -17.27
C GLY A 149 -6.67 -22.39 -16.97
N VAL A 150 -6.77 -22.78 -15.69
CA VAL A 150 -7.07 -24.14 -15.26
C VAL A 150 -8.13 -24.15 -14.16
N PRO A 151 -9.03 -25.16 -14.12
CA PRO A 151 -10.03 -25.32 -13.07
C PRO A 151 -9.43 -25.47 -11.67
N PHE A 152 -10.20 -25.15 -10.64
CA PHE A 152 -9.77 -25.19 -9.25
C PHE A 152 -9.35 -26.60 -8.83
N GLU A 153 -10.08 -27.63 -9.26
CA GLU A 153 -9.79 -29.03 -8.96
C GLU A 153 -8.33 -29.42 -9.30
N LYS A 154 -7.80 -28.89 -10.40
CA LYS A 154 -6.41 -29.12 -10.86
C LYS A 154 -5.42 -28.13 -10.26
N ALA A 155 -5.87 -26.90 -9.97
CA ALA A 155 -5.02 -25.83 -9.48
C ALA A 155 -4.74 -25.94 -7.98
N GLN A 156 -5.70 -26.42 -7.19
CA GLN A 156 -5.74 -26.32 -5.73
C GLN A 156 -4.49 -26.86 -5.05
N TRP A 157 -3.93 -27.98 -5.55
CA TRP A 157 -2.75 -28.65 -4.99
C TRP A 157 -1.42 -28.18 -5.58
N ARG A 158 -1.44 -27.25 -6.55
CA ARG A 158 -0.20 -26.66 -7.07
C ARG A 158 0.43 -25.80 -5.99
N GLU A 159 1.73 -25.91 -5.84
CA GLU A 159 2.46 -25.06 -4.91
C GLU A 159 2.52 -23.63 -5.44
N VAL A 160 2.29 -22.65 -4.57
CA VAL A 160 2.29 -21.21 -4.90
C VAL A 160 3.62 -20.78 -5.50
N ARG A 161 4.73 -21.36 -5.04
CA ARG A 161 6.09 -21.08 -5.55
C ARG A 161 6.30 -21.42 -7.03
N THR A 162 5.43 -22.25 -7.62
CA THR A 162 5.48 -22.60 -9.05
C THR A 162 4.82 -21.55 -9.94
N LEU A 163 4.03 -20.64 -9.34
CA LEU A 163 3.39 -19.53 -10.03
C LEU A 163 4.34 -18.34 -10.12
N SER A 164 4.23 -17.57 -11.20
CA SER A 164 4.86 -16.26 -11.29
C SER A 164 4.22 -15.29 -10.29
N GLY A 165 4.97 -14.28 -9.83
CA GLY A 165 4.42 -13.28 -8.88
C GLY A 165 3.19 -12.53 -9.43
N GLY A 166 3.09 -12.38 -10.76
CA GLY A 166 1.90 -11.82 -11.40
C GLY A 166 0.68 -12.74 -11.33
N GLU A 167 0.87 -14.05 -11.55
CA GLU A 167 -0.20 -15.06 -11.41
C GLU A 167 -0.69 -15.15 -9.97
N GLN A 168 0.23 -15.19 -8.98
CA GLN A 168 -0.13 -15.22 -7.56
C GLN A 168 -1.02 -14.04 -7.18
N LYS A 169 -0.64 -12.83 -7.61
CA LYS A 169 -1.43 -11.63 -7.37
C LYS A 169 -2.76 -11.65 -8.10
N ARG A 170 -2.78 -12.12 -9.34
CA ARG A 170 -4.01 -12.21 -10.12
C ARG A 170 -5.04 -13.14 -9.48
N VAL A 171 -4.61 -14.29 -8.96
CA VAL A 171 -5.47 -15.21 -8.20
C VAL A 171 -6.09 -14.51 -6.99
N VAL A 172 -5.28 -13.82 -6.18
CA VAL A 172 -5.78 -13.10 -4.99
C VAL A 172 -6.71 -11.95 -5.36
N LEU A 173 -6.34 -11.15 -6.37
CA LEU A 173 -7.15 -10.02 -6.80
C LEU A 173 -8.50 -10.48 -7.35
N GLU A 174 -8.53 -11.52 -8.20
CA GLU A 174 -9.78 -12.10 -8.70
C GLU A 174 -10.65 -12.64 -7.54
N ALA A 175 -10.05 -13.31 -6.56
CA ALA A 175 -10.76 -13.81 -5.38
C ALA A 175 -11.38 -12.67 -4.54
N LEU A 176 -10.63 -11.60 -4.27
CA LEU A 176 -11.09 -10.47 -3.47
C LEU A 176 -12.13 -9.62 -4.22
N LEU A 177 -11.92 -9.36 -5.51
CA LEU A 177 -12.84 -8.56 -6.33
C LEU A 177 -14.19 -9.25 -6.50
N ARG A 178 -14.21 -10.58 -6.69
CA ARG A 178 -15.43 -11.37 -6.88
C ARG A 178 -16.02 -11.93 -5.58
N GLY A 179 -15.25 -11.95 -4.51
CA GLY A 179 -15.67 -12.46 -3.20
C GLY A 179 -16.80 -11.66 -2.56
N PRO A 180 -17.32 -12.11 -1.41
CA PRO A 180 -18.47 -11.49 -0.77
C PRO A 180 -18.15 -10.19 -0.03
N ASP A 181 -16.88 -9.93 0.33
CA ASP A 181 -16.50 -8.76 1.13
C ASP A 181 -16.81 -7.44 0.43
N GLU A 182 -17.46 -6.51 1.13
CA GLU A 182 -17.84 -5.21 0.59
C GLU A 182 -16.71 -4.17 0.64
N VAL A 183 -15.71 -4.37 1.50
CA VAL A 183 -14.56 -3.48 1.67
C VAL A 183 -13.27 -4.22 1.32
N LEU A 184 -12.43 -3.60 0.48
CA LEU A 184 -11.13 -4.13 0.08
C LEU A 184 -9.98 -3.21 0.56
N LEU A 185 -8.97 -3.80 1.20
CA LEU A 185 -7.68 -3.16 1.47
C LEU A 185 -6.64 -3.77 0.55
N LEU A 186 -6.07 -2.96 -0.35
CA LEU A 186 -5.12 -3.43 -1.36
C LEU A 186 -3.77 -2.74 -1.17
N ASP A 187 -2.76 -3.48 -0.71
CA ASP A 187 -1.40 -2.97 -0.53
C ASP A 187 -0.51 -3.30 -1.75
N GLU A 188 -0.21 -2.29 -2.57
CA GLU A 188 0.59 -2.39 -3.80
C GLU A 188 0.15 -3.52 -4.75
N PRO A 189 -1.14 -3.58 -5.16
CA PRO A 189 -1.66 -4.68 -5.98
C PRO A 189 -1.05 -4.74 -7.38
N ASP A 190 -0.57 -3.62 -7.92
CA ASP A 190 0.00 -3.50 -9.27
C ASP A 190 1.43 -4.00 -9.40
N ASN A 191 2.16 -4.13 -8.29
CA ASN A 191 3.53 -4.65 -8.32
C ASN A 191 3.56 -6.05 -8.93
N TYR A 192 4.58 -6.34 -9.74
CA TYR A 192 4.70 -7.62 -10.48
C TYR A 192 3.58 -7.92 -11.49
N LEU A 193 2.60 -7.05 -11.73
CA LEU A 193 1.71 -7.18 -12.88
C LEU A 193 2.40 -6.63 -14.13
N ASP A 194 2.22 -7.32 -15.25
CA ASP A 194 2.62 -6.80 -16.55
C ASP A 194 1.61 -5.75 -17.05
N VAL A 195 1.90 -5.11 -18.18
CA VAL A 195 1.04 -4.03 -18.71
C VAL A 195 -0.41 -4.48 -18.92
N PRO A 196 -0.70 -5.65 -19.52
CA PRO A 196 -2.07 -6.17 -19.59
C PRO A 196 -2.71 -6.40 -18.22
N GLY A 197 -1.98 -6.97 -17.25
CA GLY A 197 -2.47 -7.19 -15.89
C GLY A 197 -2.81 -5.88 -15.17
N LYS A 198 -2.00 -4.82 -15.35
CA LYS A 198 -2.28 -3.49 -14.80
C LYS A 198 -3.55 -2.87 -15.38
N ARG A 199 -3.73 -2.94 -16.70
CA ARG A 199 -4.95 -2.46 -17.37
C ARG A 199 -6.19 -3.21 -16.93
N TRP A 200 -6.09 -4.53 -16.80
CA TRP A 200 -7.17 -5.34 -16.23
C TRP A 200 -7.52 -4.87 -14.81
N LEU A 201 -6.53 -4.64 -13.95
CA LEU A 201 -6.77 -4.17 -12.59
C LEU A 201 -7.43 -2.77 -12.57
N GLU A 202 -6.99 -1.85 -13.43
CA GLU A 202 -7.62 -0.54 -13.61
C GLU A 202 -9.11 -0.67 -13.95
N GLU A 203 -9.44 -1.53 -14.92
CA GLU A 203 -10.82 -1.76 -15.36
C GLU A 203 -11.67 -2.41 -14.26
N GLN A 204 -11.12 -3.38 -13.54
CA GLN A 204 -11.84 -4.04 -12.44
C GLN A 204 -12.09 -3.08 -11.27
N LEU A 205 -11.12 -2.25 -10.90
CA LEU A 205 -11.31 -1.27 -9.81
C LEU A 205 -12.26 -0.14 -10.22
N ALA A 206 -12.24 0.29 -11.48
CA ALA A 206 -13.20 1.29 -11.97
C ALA A 206 -14.63 0.75 -12.04
N ALA A 207 -14.82 -0.55 -12.28
CA ALA A 207 -16.12 -1.19 -12.38
C ALA A 207 -16.67 -1.73 -11.04
N THR A 208 -15.84 -1.79 -9.99
CA THR A 208 -16.25 -2.43 -8.74
C THR A 208 -17.23 -1.55 -7.95
N PRO A 209 -18.34 -2.11 -7.43
CA PRO A 209 -19.22 -1.40 -6.51
C PRO A 209 -18.70 -1.43 -5.07
N LYS A 210 -17.56 -2.09 -4.83
CA LYS A 210 -16.97 -2.26 -3.50
C LYS A 210 -16.26 -0.99 -3.05
N THR A 211 -16.14 -0.85 -1.75
CA THR A 211 -15.34 0.21 -1.14
C THR A 211 -13.88 -0.22 -1.12
N VAL A 212 -12.96 0.58 -1.69
CA VAL A 212 -11.56 0.18 -1.82
C VAL A 212 -10.64 1.20 -1.18
N LEU A 213 -9.77 0.74 -0.27
CA LEU A 213 -8.59 1.49 0.17
C LEU A 213 -7.36 0.94 -0.56
N LEU A 214 -6.84 1.71 -1.52
CA LEU A 214 -5.78 1.32 -2.43
C LEU A 214 -4.46 1.99 -2.07
N VAL A 215 -3.41 1.23 -1.75
CA VAL A 215 -2.04 1.76 -1.71
C VAL A 215 -1.36 1.42 -3.04
N SER A 216 -0.98 2.44 -3.80
CA SER A 216 -0.18 2.25 -5.01
C SER A 216 0.70 3.46 -5.28
N HIS A 217 1.81 3.20 -5.99
CA HIS A 217 2.71 4.22 -6.51
C HIS A 217 2.55 4.41 -8.03
N ASP A 218 1.68 3.63 -8.68
CA ASP A 218 1.42 3.71 -10.11
C ASP A 218 0.44 4.84 -10.44
N ARG A 219 0.94 5.85 -11.17
CA ARG A 219 0.15 7.04 -11.50
C ARG A 219 -1.00 6.74 -12.45
N GLU A 220 -0.86 5.78 -13.35
CA GLU A 220 -1.92 5.44 -14.31
C GLU A 220 -3.07 4.74 -13.58
N LEU A 221 -2.75 3.80 -12.67
CA LEU A 221 -3.73 3.15 -11.81
C LEU A 221 -4.49 4.16 -10.95
N LEU A 222 -3.76 5.05 -10.26
CA LEU A 222 -4.36 6.07 -9.41
C LEU A 222 -5.24 7.05 -10.21
N SER A 223 -4.82 7.40 -11.42
CA SER A 223 -5.56 8.31 -12.29
C SER A 223 -6.87 7.72 -12.81
N ARG A 224 -6.96 6.40 -12.98
CA ARG A 224 -8.14 5.74 -13.53
C ARG A 224 -9.08 5.18 -12.47
N ALA A 225 -8.53 4.67 -11.37
CA ALA A 225 -9.30 3.95 -10.37
C ALA A 225 -9.68 4.80 -9.16
N ALA A 226 -8.89 5.80 -8.76
CA ALA A 226 -9.10 6.50 -7.49
C ALA A 226 -10.03 7.72 -7.62
N ASP A 227 -11.12 7.71 -6.86
CA ASP A 227 -12.07 8.82 -6.73
C ASP A 227 -11.56 9.90 -5.77
N ARG A 228 -10.76 9.49 -4.79
CA ARG A 228 -10.25 10.32 -3.69
C ARG A 228 -8.82 9.93 -3.36
N ILE A 229 -8.01 10.90 -2.92
CA ILE A 229 -6.61 10.67 -2.55
C ILE A 229 -6.39 11.09 -1.10
N VAL A 230 -5.92 10.17 -0.27
CA VAL A 230 -5.42 10.41 1.07
C VAL A 230 -3.90 10.38 1.03
N THR A 231 -3.26 11.47 1.43
CA THR A 231 -1.80 11.56 1.47
C THR A 231 -1.30 11.52 2.91
N LEU A 232 -0.44 10.54 3.22
CA LEU A 232 0.34 10.53 4.44
C LEU A 232 1.61 11.38 4.25
N GLU A 233 1.67 12.46 5.00
CA GLU A 233 2.76 13.43 4.97
C GLU A 233 3.60 13.26 6.24
N PRO A 234 4.91 12.94 6.12
CA PRO A 234 5.77 12.79 7.27
C PRO A 234 5.94 14.12 8.00
N GLY A 235 5.80 14.12 9.32
CA GLY A 235 6.04 15.26 10.20
C GLY A 235 6.94 14.90 11.37
N ALA A 236 7.41 15.92 12.10
CA ALA A 236 8.30 15.73 13.26
C ALA A 236 7.65 14.92 14.40
N VAL A 237 6.33 15.00 14.52
CA VAL A 237 5.51 14.32 15.54
C VAL A 237 4.84 13.05 15.02
N GLY A 238 5.16 12.62 13.79
CA GLY A 238 4.49 11.51 13.10
C GLY A 238 3.90 11.96 11.76
N ALA A 239 3.47 10.99 10.95
CA ALA A 239 2.80 11.27 9.69
C ALA A 239 1.35 11.69 9.92
N THR A 240 0.93 12.76 9.24
CA THR A 240 -0.45 13.27 9.26
C THR A 240 -1.12 12.99 7.92
N ALA A 241 -2.46 12.92 7.90
CA ALA A 241 -3.21 12.67 6.68
C ALA A 241 -3.80 13.97 6.12
N TRP A 242 -3.63 14.16 4.81
CA TRP A 242 -4.36 15.16 4.04
C TRP A 242 -5.27 14.48 3.02
N VAL A 243 -6.54 14.87 2.99
CA VAL A 243 -7.55 14.30 2.07
C VAL A 243 -7.81 15.27 0.93
N HIS A 244 -7.57 14.80 -0.29
CA HIS A 244 -8.01 15.42 -1.53
C HIS A 244 -9.30 14.74 -2.00
N GLY A 245 -10.36 15.54 -2.15
CA GLY A 245 -11.71 15.05 -2.45
C GLY A 245 -11.96 14.66 -3.90
N GLY A 246 -10.99 14.87 -4.80
CA GLY A 246 -11.08 14.45 -6.19
C GLY A 246 -10.06 13.38 -6.55
N GLY A 247 -10.12 12.91 -7.80
CA GLY A 247 -9.18 11.92 -8.32
C GLY A 247 -7.76 12.46 -8.53
N PHE A 248 -6.85 11.56 -8.90
CA PHE A 248 -5.42 11.86 -9.00
C PHE A 248 -5.07 12.93 -10.04
N ALA A 249 -5.89 13.14 -11.07
CA ALA A 249 -5.64 14.13 -12.11
C ALA A 249 -5.52 15.58 -11.58
N THR A 250 -6.30 15.94 -10.56
CA THR A 250 -6.31 17.29 -9.95
C THR A 250 -5.44 17.38 -8.69
N TYR A 251 -4.88 16.25 -8.25
CA TYR A 251 -4.16 16.14 -6.99
C TYR A 251 -2.90 17.02 -6.95
N HIS A 252 -2.12 17.04 -8.03
CA HIS A 252 -0.86 17.78 -8.07
C HIS A 252 -1.06 19.30 -7.94
N ASP A 253 -2.03 19.84 -8.67
CA ASP A 253 -2.37 21.26 -8.61
C ASP A 253 -2.94 21.64 -7.23
N ALA A 254 -3.86 20.82 -6.71
CA ALA A 254 -4.42 21.02 -5.37
C ALA A 254 -3.34 20.98 -4.27
N ARG A 255 -2.34 20.10 -4.42
CA ARG A 255 -1.20 20.01 -3.51
C ARG A 255 -0.29 21.24 -3.59
N ALA A 256 0.00 21.72 -4.79
CA ALA A 256 0.80 22.93 -4.99
C ALA A 256 0.12 24.16 -4.39
N ASP A 257 -1.18 24.34 -4.63
CA ASP A 257 -1.99 25.41 -4.05
C ASP A 257 -2.03 25.33 -2.52
N ARG A 258 -2.23 24.14 -1.95
CA ARG A 258 -2.20 23.93 -0.50
C ARG A 258 -0.84 24.31 0.07
N ASN A 259 0.25 23.84 -0.53
CA ASN A 259 1.61 24.10 -0.06
C ASN A 259 1.92 25.60 -0.11
N SER A 260 1.57 26.29 -1.20
CA SER A 260 1.76 27.74 -1.32
C SER A 260 1.02 28.53 -0.22
N ARG A 261 -0.22 28.13 0.11
CA ARG A 261 -0.98 28.74 1.21
C ARG A 261 -0.33 28.48 2.57
N LEU A 262 0.16 27.26 2.81
CA LEU A 262 0.86 26.91 4.05
C LEU A 262 2.17 27.68 4.20
N GLU A 263 2.95 27.82 3.13
CA GLU A 263 4.16 28.65 3.11
C GLU A 263 3.85 30.11 3.43
N GLU A 264 2.78 30.67 2.84
CA GLU A 264 2.38 32.04 3.12
C GLU A 264 1.94 32.23 4.58
N LEU A 265 1.13 31.30 5.11
CA LEU A 265 0.73 31.31 6.52
C LEU A 265 1.93 31.20 7.44
N ARG A 266 2.89 30.33 7.11
CA ARG A 266 4.11 30.16 7.90
C ARG A 266 4.97 31.41 7.89
N ARG A 267 5.17 32.02 6.73
CA ARG A 267 5.90 33.28 6.60
C ARG A 267 5.23 34.39 7.42
N ARG A 268 3.90 34.53 7.36
CA ARG A 268 3.15 35.52 8.16
C ARG A 268 3.31 35.26 9.66
N TRP A 269 3.27 33.99 10.08
CA TRP A 269 3.49 33.60 11.47
C TRP A 269 4.92 33.94 11.93
N ASP A 270 5.94 33.60 11.13
CA ASP A 270 7.35 33.91 11.47
C ASP A 270 7.57 35.44 11.56
N GLU A 271 7.01 36.21 10.61
CA GLU A 271 7.05 37.68 10.65
C GLU A 271 6.36 38.25 11.90
N GLU A 272 5.20 37.72 12.28
CA GLU A 272 4.50 38.13 13.50
C GLU A 272 5.25 37.72 14.77
N HIS A 273 5.84 36.53 14.79
CA HIS A 273 6.65 36.04 15.90
C HIS A 273 7.83 36.98 16.17
N VAL A 274 8.55 37.37 15.12
CA VAL A 274 9.65 38.33 15.21
C VAL A 274 9.14 39.68 15.74
N LYS A 275 8.03 40.20 15.22
CA LYS A 275 7.45 41.48 15.68
C LYS A 275 7.09 41.44 17.18
N ILE A 276 6.43 40.38 17.63
CA ILE A 276 6.06 40.22 19.06
C ILE A 276 7.33 40.09 19.92
N LYS A 277 8.31 39.29 19.50
CA LYS A 277 9.58 39.15 20.22
C LYS A 277 10.34 40.47 20.33
N THR A 278 10.45 41.24 19.25
CA THR A 278 11.10 42.56 19.25
C THR A 278 10.35 43.55 20.17
N LEU A 279 9.01 43.52 20.17
CA LEU A 279 8.20 44.33 21.08
C LEU A 279 8.47 43.98 22.55
N VAL A 280 8.47 42.69 22.89
CA VAL A 280 8.78 42.19 24.24
C VAL A 280 10.17 42.64 24.68
N GLN A 281 11.19 42.48 23.82
CA GLN A 281 12.56 42.93 24.12
C GLN A 281 12.63 44.44 24.33
N THR A 282 11.97 45.23 23.49
CA THR A 282 11.93 46.69 23.59
C THR A 282 11.26 47.13 24.90
N LEU A 283 10.12 46.52 25.25
CA LEU A 283 9.41 46.80 26.49
C LEU A 283 10.21 46.35 27.73
N LYS A 284 10.94 45.23 27.66
CA LYS A 284 11.84 44.78 28.72
C LYS A 284 12.90 45.83 29.05
N VAL A 285 13.52 46.43 28.03
CA VAL A 285 14.52 47.49 28.23
C VAL A 285 13.86 48.74 28.82
N LYS A 286 12.72 49.17 28.30
CA LYS A 286 12.01 50.37 28.78
C LYS A 286 11.47 50.24 30.21
N ALA A 287 10.99 49.06 30.58
CA ALA A 287 10.49 48.78 31.93
C ALA A 287 11.57 48.84 33.01
N LYS A 288 12.86 48.70 32.66
CA LYS A 288 13.97 48.90 33.62
C LYS A 288 14.12 50.35 34.09
N TYR A 289 13.68 51.31 33.27
CA TYR A 289 13.88 52.74 33.52
C TYR A 289 12.58 53.50 33.77
N ASN A 290 11.42 52.83 33.64
CA ASN A 290 10.11 53.45 33.81
C ASN A 290 9.10 52.42 34.36
N ASP A 291 8.78 52.54 35.65
CA ASP A 291 7.87 51.64 36.36
C ASP A 291 6.46 51.58 35.75
N GLY A 292 6.01 52.66 35.11
CA GLY A 292 4.72 52.71 34.39
C GLY A 292 4.63 51.79 33.17
N MET A 293 5.76 51.25 32.69
CA MET A 293 5.83 50.32 31.56
C MET A 293 5.78 48.84 31.96
N SER A 294 5.82 48.52 33.26
CA SER A 294 5.83 47.13 33.76
C SER A 294 4.59 46.34 33.35
N SER A 295 3.40 46.94 33.47
CA SER A 295 2.12 46.31 33.08
C SER A 295 2.05 45.98 31.58
N ARG A 296 2.57 46.88 30.73
CA ARG A 296 2.63 46.67 29.27
C ARG A 296 3.62 45.58 28.89
N TYR A 297 4.74 45.48 29.59
CA TYR A 297 5.69 44.38 29.40
C TYR A 297 5.08 43.02 29.76
N GLN A 298 4.38 42.93 30.89
CA GLN A 298 3.68 41.70 31.29
C GLN A 298 2.61 41.29 30.27
N ALA A 299 1.81 42.24 29.79
CA ALA A 299 0.82 41.96 28.74
C ALA A 299 1.45 41.45 27.44
N ALA A 300 2.61 42.00 27.03
CA ALA A 300 3.34 41.53 25.86
C ALA A 300 3.94 40.12 26.05
N LEU A 301 4.41 39.78 27.26
CA LEU A 301 4.85 38.43 27.60
C LEU A 301 3.71 37.42 27.51
N THR A 302 2.54 37.73 28.08
CA THR A 302 1.36 36.86 27.98
C THR A 302 0.93 36.67 26.52
N ARG A 303 1.00 37.73 25.70
CA ARG A 303 0.70 37.63 24.26
C ARG A 303 1.71 36.73 23.54
N LEU A 304 3.01 36.87 23.81
CA LEU A 304 4.04 36.01 23.22
C LEU A 304 3.84 34.55 23.63
N ALA A 305 3.57 34.30 24.91
CA ALA A 305 3.34 32.95 25.42
C ALA A 305 2.15 32.28 24.73
N LYS A 306 1.00 32.96 24.62
CA LYS A 306 -0.17 32.45 23.89
C LYS A 306 0.10 32.23 22.41
N PHE A 307 0.88 33.10 21.78
CA PHE A 307 1.26 32.97 20.37
C PHE A 307 2.18 31.77 20.13
N GLU A 308 3.14 31.53 21.03
CA GLU A 308 4.04 30.37 20.97
C GLU A 308 3.32 29.07 21.34
N GLU A 309 2.36 29.11 22.27
CA GLU A 309 1.52 27.97 22.65
C GLU A 309 0.61 27.50 21.51
N ALA A 310 0.05 28.43 20.73
CA ALA A 310 -0.71 28.10 19.51
C ALA A 310 0.16 27.38 18.46
N GLY A 311 1.48 27.54 18.54
CA GLY A 311 2.45 26.93 17.65
C GLY A 311 2.43 27.52 16.23
N PRO A 312 3.45 27.20 15.43
CA PRO A 312 3.43 27.57 14.02
C PRO A 312 2.44 26.72 13.22
N PRO A 313 1.95 27.22 12.07
CA PRO A 313 1.17 26.42 11.13
C PRO A 313 1.97 25.22 10.61
N GLN A 314 1.24 24.21 10.11
CA GLN A 314 1.79 22.96 9.58
C GLN A 314 2.89 23.22 8.55
N GLU A 315 4.03 22.54 8.70
CA GLU A 315 5.15 22.65 7.77
C GLU A 315 4.78 22.03 6.41
N THR A 316 5.23 22.67 5.34
CA THR A 316 5.11 22.10 4.00
C THR A 316 6.03 20.90 3.84
N PRO A 317 5.53 19.77 3.32
CA PRO A 317 6.38 18.62 3.02
C PRO A 317 7.47 19.00 2.02
N LEU A 318 8.73 18.64 2.30
CA LEU A 318 9.87 18.91 1.42
C LEU A 318 9.71 18.18 0.09
N GLU A 319 9.87 18.90 -1.03
CA GLU A 319 10.02 18.27 -2.34
C GLU A 319 11.36 17.55 -2.44
N GLN A 320 11.32 16.22 -2.58
CA GLN A 320 12.52 15.43 -2.83
C GLN A 320 12.94 15.53 -4.31
N LYS A 321 13.86 16.45 -4.62
CA LYS A 321 14.49 16.50 -5.95
C LYS A 321 15.65 15.51 -6.03
N VAL A 322 15.35 14.28 -6.39
CA VAL A 322 16.39 13.25 -6.63
C VAL A 322 17.09 13.54 -7.95
N THR A 323 18.37 13.91 -7.90
CA THR A 323 19.22 14.05 -9.09
C THR A 323 20.13 12.84 -9.19
N MET A 324 19.86 11.94 -10.15
CA MET A 324 20.74 10.80 -10.40
C MET A 324 22.01 11.25 -11.13
N ARG A 325 23.17 11.10 -10.47
CA ARG A 325 24.49 11.30 -11.07
C ARG A 325 25.09 9.95 -11.41
N LEU A 326 24.66 9.36 -12.52
CA LEU A 326 25.31 8.18 -13.08
C LEU A 326 26.59 8.63 -13.79
N ARG A 327 27.76 8.36 -13.19
CA ARG A 327 29.06 8.60 -13.85
C ARG A 327 29.48 7.33 -14.58
N GLY A 328 29.69 7.42 -15.90
CA GLY A 328 30.24 6.33 -16.70
C GLY A 328 31.78 6.39 -16.77
N GLY A 329 32.42 5.24 -16.99
CA GLY A 329 33.84 5.15 -17.34
C GLY A 329 34.09 5.40 -18.84
N ARG A 330 35.37 5.49 -19.26
CA ARG A 330 35.72 5.48 -20.68
C ARG A 330 35.48 4.08 -21.23
N THR A 331 34.60 3.95 -22.21
CA THR A 331 34.29 2.70 -22.92
C THR A 331 34.30 2.95 -24.43
N GLY A 332 34.38 1.88 -25.23
CA GLY A 332 34.31 1.94 -26.69
C GLY A 332 32.96 2.49 -27.18
N LYS A 333 32.86 2.81 -28.48
CA LYS A 333 31.62 3.33 -29.09
C LYS A 333 30.45 2.33 -28.99
N ARG A 334 30.74 1.03 -29.11
CA ARG A 334 29.78 -0.07 -28.90
C ARG A 334 29.95 -0.61 -27.48
N ALA A 335 28.86 -0.66 -26.73
CA ALA A 335 28.84 -1.09 -25.33
C ALA A 335 28.38 -2.54 -25.19
N VAL A 336 27.37 -2.97 -25.95
CA VAL A 336 26.84 -4.34 -25.94
C VAL A 336 26.60 -4.78 -27.39
N VAL A 337 26.97 -6.00 -27.72
CA VAL A 337 26.67 -6.65 -29.00
C VAL A 337 26.11 -8.05 -28.69
N CYS A 338 24.95 -8.35 -29.27
CA CYS A 338 24.35 -9.68 -29.26
C CYS A 338 24.21 -10.11 -30.73
N GLU A 339 24.76 -11.26 -31.07
CA GLU A 339 24.64 -11.87 -32.40
C GLU A 339 23.97 -13.23 -32.25
N GLY A 340 22.81 -13.42 -32.88
CA GLY A 340 22.02 -14.65 -32.82
C GLY A 340 21.66 -15.10 -31.41
N LEU A 341 21.53 -14.17 -30.44
CA LEU A 341 21.32 -14.51 -29.04
C LEU A 341 19.95 -15.16 -28.85
N GLU A 342 19.94 -16.40 -28.38
CA GLU A 342 18.74 -17.15 -28.07
C GLU A 342 18.67 -17.43 -26.56
N LEU A 343 17.47 -17.28 -25.98
CA LEU A 343 17.18 -17.81 -24.65
C LEU A 343 16.26 -19.02 -24.84
N SER A 344 16.82 -20.22 -24.77
CA SER A 344 16.11 -21.47 -25.06
C SER A 344 14.77 -21.54 -24.31
N GLY A 345 13.68 -21.72 -25.06
CA GLY A 345 12.31 -21.79 -24.52
C GLY A 345 11.70 -20.45 -24.08
N LEU A 346 12.40 -19.33 -24.23
CA LEU A 346 11.95 -18.00 -23.80
C LEU A 346 11.96 -16.96 -24.93
N MET A 347 13.00 -16.91 -25.76
CA MET A 347 13.15 -15.95 -26.86
C MET A 347 13.75 -16.62 -28.09
N LYS A 348 13.25 -16.25 -29.27
CA LYS A 348 13.87 -16.62 -30.56
C LYS A 348 15.21 -15.87 -30.73
N PRO A 349 16.13 -16.38 -31.57
CA PRO A 349 17.39 -15.71 -31.87
C PRO A 349 17.18 -14.26 -32.34
N PHE A 350 17.97 -13.34 -31.79
CA PHE A 350 17.94 -11.93 -32.19
C PHE A 350 19.33 -11.29 -32.15
N ASP A 351 19.49 -10.24 -32.96
CA ASP A 351 20.67 -9.39 -32.98
C ASP A 351 20.38 -8.06 -32.29
N LEU A 352 21.34 -7.55 -31.51
CA LEU A 352 21.22 -6.27 -30.81
C LEU A 352 22.59 -5.58 -30.70
N GLU A 353 22.67 -4.31 -31.10
CA GLU A 353 23.82 -3.45 -30.80
C GLU A 353 23.36 -2.29 -29.92
N VAL A 354 24.02 -2.08 -28.77
CA VAL A 354 23.79 -0.93 -27.87
C VAL A 354 25.05 -0.08 -27.83
N TRP A 355 24.88 1.21 -28.09
CA TRP A 355 25.98 2.17 -28.17
C TRP A 355 26.20 2.88 -26.85
N PHE A 356 27.41 3.41 -26.66
CA PHE A 356 27.71 4.16 -25.45
C PHE A 356 26.83 5.42 -25.34
N GLY A 357 26.16 5.56 -24.20
CA GLY A 357 25.26 6.69 -23.90
C GLY A 357 23.79 6.42 -24.23
N GLU A 358 23.47 5.33 -24.92
CA GLU A 358 22.09 4.95 -25.17
C GLU A 358 21.38 4.48 -23.91
N ARG A 359 20.09 4.79 -23.83
CA ARG A 359 19.19 4.33 -22.76
C ARG A 359 18.18 3.38 -23.38
N VAL A 360 18.38 2.09 -23.16
CA VAL A 360 17.54 1.03 -23.72
C VAL A 360 16.62 0.48 -22.63
N GLY A 361 15.32 0.45 -22.89
CA GLY A 361 14.33 -0.20 -22.04
C GLY A 361 13.99 -1.59 -22.56
N VAL A 362 14.07 -2.61 -21.70
CA VAL A 362 13.69 -3.99 -22.04
C VAL A 362 12.27 -4.26 -21.57
N LEU A 363 11.35 -4.50 -22.51
CA LEU A 363 9.91 -4.71 -22.26
C LEU A 363 9.49 -6.13 -22.65
N GLY A 364 8.45 -6.65 -22.01
CA GLY A 364 7.91 -8.00 -22.25
C GLY A 364 6.97 -8.44 -21.14
N SER A 365 6.20 -9.51 -21.37
CA SER A 365 5.32 -10.11 -20.35
C SER A 365 6.12 -10.73 -19.18
N ASN A 366 5.46 -11.02 -18.07
CA ASN A 366 6.11 -11.77 -16.99
C ASN A 366 6.50 -13.17 -17.46
N GLY A 367 7.66 -13.64 -17.00
CA GLY A 367 8.22 -14.91 -17.45
C GLY A 367 8.90 -14.87 -18.83
N SER A 368 8.89 -13.76 -19.57
CA SER A 368 9.47 -13.67 -20.93
C SER A 368 11.01 -13.69 -20.98
N GLY A 369 11.71 -13.96 -19.87
CA GLY A 369 13.18 -14.02 -19.84
C GLY A 369 13.93 -12.71 -19.62
N LYS A 370 13.26 -11.57 -19.38
CA LYS A 370 13.92 -10.24 -19.21
C LYS A 370 15.05 -10.23 -18.17
N SER A 371 14.78 -10.74 -16.97
CA SER A 371 15.78 -10.79 -15.89
C SER A 371 16.92 -11.75 -16.22
N HIS A 372 16.64 -12.81 -16.98
CA HIS A 372 17.66 -13.75 -17.43
C HIS A 372 18.58 -13.10 -18.47
N PHE A 373 18.01 -12.38 -19.43
CA PHE A 373 18.75 -11.55 -20.39
C PHE A 373 19.66 -10.53 -19.69
N LEU A 374 19.14 -9.77 -18.73
CA LEU A 374 19.96 -8.79 -17.99
C LEU A 374 21.07 -9.42 -17.17
N ARG A 375 20.83 -10.61 -16.56
CA ARG A 375 21.89 -11.36 -15.86
C ARG A 375 22.95 -11.87 -16.82
N LEU A 376 22.56 -12.35 -17.99
CA LEU A 376 23.48 -12.80 -19.04
C LEU A 376 24.38 -11.65 -19.51
N LEU A 377 23.79 -10.47 -19.76
CA LEU A 377 24.56 -9.27 -20.09
C LEU A 377 25.51 -8.86 -18.96
N ALA A 378 25.06 -8.95 -17.70
CA ALA A 378 25.89 -8.62 -16.54
C ALA A 378 27.05 -9.61 -16.33
N ALA A 379 26.88 -10.87 -16.73
CA ALA A 379 27.93 -11.89 -16.67
C ALA A 379 28.96 -11.78 -17.80
N GLY A 380 28.71 -10.94 -18.82
CA GLY A 380 29.59 -10.77 -19.96
C GLY A 380 29.25 -11.62 -21.19
N GLY A 381 28.06 -12.26 -21.21
CA GLY A 381 27.67 -13.21 -22.24
C GLY A 381 27.89 -14.68 -21.83
N SER A 382 27.52 -15.61 -22.70
CA SER A 382 28.00 -17.00 -22.67
C SER A 382 29.24 -17.10 -23.55
N ASP A 383 30.20 -17.94 -23.18
CA ASP A 383 31.23 -18.43 -24.13
C ASP A 383 30.59 -19.06 -25.37
#